data_AF-A0A954DWX7-F1
#
_entry.id   AF-A0A954DWX7-F1
#
_cell.length_a   1.000
_cell.length_b   1.000
_cell.length_c   1.000
_cell.angle_alpha   90.00
_cell.angle_beta   90.00
_cell.angle_gamma   90.00
#
_symmetry.space_group_name_H-M   'P 1'
#
loop_
_entity.id
_entity.type
_entity.pdbx_description
1 polymer ?
#
loop_
_entity_poly.entity_id
_entity_poly.type
_entity_poly.pdbx_seq_one_letter_code
_entity_poly.pdbx_strand_id
1 'polypeptide(L)'
;MQALLRGLVGAFLVLLFAASGAAANDADLDVLLDGVARIGKPGVPGPLAVTGPEAFVVWTGRDGADLALPLVVAAHHEKGKLIAFGHPGYFGAAALAEHDTARLLANAARWLGGRRGRVCCWRQPELAERLTAAGIDAQNVPQRDWMGALDSYDAVFLKPSDLDVEEVERLREWIARGGSVGLADLGWGWQQLNPRRVLAEDHPGNLLCAPLGFVWSDGSFNSIDPVAQDRGALSAASAANALKRLREGGRDPAPLDAQLGAVLASAVRAVPAHDARLLEPLEEWL
;
A
#
# COMPACT_ATOMS: atom_id res chain seq x y z
N MET A 1 28.88 34.38 -1.74
CA MET A 1 28.20 34.09 -3.04
C MET A 1 28.13 32.59 -3.35
N GLN A 2 29.22 31.81 -3.18
CA GLN A 2 29.21 30.35 -3.44
C GLN A 2 28.32 29.51 -2.49
N ALA A 3 28.15 29.92 -1.22
CA ALA A 3 27.27 29.22 -0.27
C ALA A 3 25.77 29.42 -0.59
N LEU A 4 25.37 30.61 -1.04
CA LEU A 4 24.01 30.91 -1.49
C LEU A 4 23.66 30.15 -2.78
N LEU A 5 24.61 30.01 -3.72
CA LEU A 5 24.40 29.20 -4.93
C LEU A 5 24.26 27.70 -4.62
N ARG A 6 25.00 27.16 -3.65
CA ARG A 6 24.86 25.75 -3.22
C ARG A 6 23.52 25.48 -2.53
N GLY A 7 23.03 26.42 -1.71
CA GLY A 7 21.71 26.33 -1.10
C GLY A 7 20.56 26.39 -2.12
N LEU A 8 20.69 27.27 -3.12
CA LEU A 8 19.71 27.37 -4.22
C LEU A 8 19.69 26.13 -5.12
N VAL A 9 20.85 25.56 -5.48
CA VAL A 9 20.93 24.34 -6.29
C VAL A 9 20.41 23.12 -5.52
N GLY A 10 20.69 23.02 -4.21
CA GLY A 10 20.17 21.95 -3.36
C GLY A 10 18.65 22.01 -3.18
N ALA A 11 18.09 23.20 -2.95
CA ALA A 11 16.64 23.39 -2.87
C ALA A 11 15.94 23.11 -4.21
N PHE A 12 16.54 23.50 -5.33
CA PHE A 12 16.00 23.25 -6.66
C PHE A 12 16.00 21.76 -7.02
N LEU A 13 17.05 21.02 -6.67
CA LEU A 13 17.11 19.55 -6.89
C LEU A 13 16.09 18.80 -6.03
N VAL A 14 15.92 19.16 -4.75
CA VAL A 14 14.91 18.54 -3.87
C VAL A 14 13.48 18.81 -4.38
N LEU A 15 13.21 20.02 -4.88
CA LEU A 15 11.92 20.37 -5.50
C LEU A 15 11.66 19.59 -6.80
N LEU A 16 12.69 19.36 -7.63
CA LEU A 16 12.58 18.56 -8.84
C LEU A 16 12.28 17.07 -8.56
N PHE A 17 12.93 16.47 -7.56
CA PHE A 17 12.67 15.07 -7.17
C PHE A 17 11.30 14.88 -6.52
N ALA A 18 10.87 15.81 -5.67
CA ALA A 18 9.54 15.74 -5.02
C ALA A 18 8.39 15.94 -6.04
N ALA A 19 8.56 16.85 -7.00
CA ALA A 19 7.58 17.05 -8.08
C ALA A 19 7.53 15.83 -9.02
N SER A 20 8.66 15.16 -9.27
CA SER A 20 8.68 13.94 -10.09
C SER A 20 7.98 12.75 -9.41
N GLY A 21 8.08 12.61 -8.08
CA GLY A 21 7.42 11.53 -7.34
C GLY A 21 5.90 11.68 -7.30
N ALA A 22 5.38 12.88 -7.03
CA ALA A 22 3.94 13.14 -7.05
C ALA A 22 3.32 12.94 -8.44
N ALA A 23 3.98 13.42 -9.49
CA ALA A 23 3.53 13.23 -10.87
C ALA A 23 3.59 11.75 -11.32
N ALA A 24 4.57 10.98 -10.84
CA ALA A 24 4.64 9.54 -11.10
C ALA A 24 3.46 8.79 -10.45
N ASN A 25 3.16 9.12 -9.18
CA ASN A 25 2.03 8.53 -8.46
C ASN A 25 0.68 8.83 -9.15
N ASP A 26 0.49 10.04 -9.68
CA ASP A 26 -0.72 10.39 -10.43
C ASP A 26 -0.89 9.54 -11.70
N ALA A 27 0.19 9.34 -12.46
CA ALA A 27 0.18 8.48 -13.65
C ALA A 27 -0.10 7.01 -13.29
N ASP A 28 0.46 6.52 -12.18
CA ASP A 28 0.17 5.17 -11.70
C ASP A 28 -1.28 5.03 -11.21
N LEU A 29 -1.82 6.05 -10.54
CA LEU A 29 -3.22 6.07 -10.14
C LEU A 29 -4.16 6.11 -11.35
N ASP A 30 -3.78 6.78 -12.45
CA ASP A 30 -4.55 6.72 -13.69
C ASP A 30 -4.63 5.29 -14.24
N VAL A 31 -3.52 4.55 -14.19
CA VAL A 31 -3.49 3.13 -14.60
C VAL A 31 -4.31 2.25 -13.66
N LEU A 32 -4.11 2.40 -12.34
CA LEU A 32 -4.76 1.57 -11.33
C LEU A 32 -6.28 1.78 -11.33
N LEU A 33 -6.73 3.02 -11.49
CA LEU A 33 -8.14 3.42 -11.39
C LEU A 33 -8.85 3.53 -12.74
N ASP A 34 -8.21 3.15 -13.84
CA ASP A 34 -8.83 3.16 -15.18
C ASP A 34 -10.14 2.34 -15.20
N GLY A 35 -11.26 3.03 -15.42
CA GLY A 35 -12.59 2.43 -15.40
C GLY A 35 -13.04 1.87 -14.04
N VAL A 36 -12.43 2.31 -12.93
CA VAL A 36 -12.81 1.92 -11.57
C VAL A 36 -13.55 3.08 -10.91
N ALA A 37 -14.88 2.99 -10.81
CA ALA A 37 -15.69 3.97 -10.12
C ALA A 37 -16.02 3.52 -8.70
N ARG A 38 -16.24 2.22 -8.47
CA ARG A 38 -16.59 1.65 -7.15
C ARG A 38 -15.96 0.28 -6.95
N ILE A 39 -15.63 -0.06 -5.71
CA ILE A 39 -15.19 -1.42 -5.35
C ILE A 39 -16.11 -2.03 -4.30
N GLY A 40 -16.13 -3.36 -4.23
CA GLY A 40 -16.91 -4.15 -3.27
C GLY A 40 -16.32 -4.10 -1.87
N LYS A 41 -17.13 -4.45 -0.86
CA LYS A 41 -16.72 -4.46 0.55
C LYS A 41 -16.70 -5.88 1.10
N PRO A 42 -15.57 -6.62 1.00
CA PRO A 42 -15.50 -7.95 1.56
C PRO A 42 -15.48 -7.88 3.09
N GLY A 43 -16.48 -8.48 3.74
CA GLY A 43 -16.55 -8.59 5.21
C GLY A 43 -16.38 -7.25 5.93
N VAL A 44 -15.36 -7.18 6.79
CA VAL A 44 -15.00 -5.99 7.56
C VAL A 44 -13.54 -5.63 7.25
N PRO A 45 -13.28 -4.84 6.19
CA PRO A 45 -11.92 -4.48 5.81
C PRO A 45 -11.25 -3.60 6.87
N GLY A 46 -9.92 -3.63 6.93
CA GLY A 46 -9.10 -2.83 7.84
C GLY A 46 -8.22 -1.81 7.12
N PRO A 47 -7.69 -0.82 7.85
CA PRO A 47 -6.82 0.19 7.29
C PRO A 47 -5.38 -0.31 7.07
N LEU A 48 -4.69 0.38 6.16
CA LEU A 48 -3.23 0.43 6.08
C LEU A 48 -2.76 1.83 6.48
N ALA A 49 -1.48 1.98 6.74
CA ALA A 49 -0.81 3.26 6.95
C ALA A 49 0.28 3.46 5.89
N VAL A 50 0.30 4.62 5.25
CA VAL A 50 1.34 5.03 4.28
C VAL A 50 2.31 5.98 4.97
N THR A 51 3.53 5.53 5.23
CA THR A 51 4.52 6.19 6.07
C THR A 51 5.77 6.64 5.32
N GLY A 52 6.02 6.09 4.12
CA GLY A 52 7.14 6.46 3.26
C GLY A 52 6.71 7.19 1.99
N PRO A 53 7.62 7.95 1.36
CA PRO A 53 7.33 8.75 0.17
C PRO A 53 7.14 7.92 -1.11
N GLU A 54 7.64 6.68 -1.14
CA GLU A 54 7.52 5.77 -2.29
C GLU A 54 6.20 5.00 -2.32
N ALA A 55 5.36 5.17 -1.29
CA ALA A 55 4.05 4.57 -1.17
C ALA A 55 2.95 5.62 -1.27
N PHE A 56 1.82 5.25 -1.86
CA PHE A 56 0.69 6.14 -2.10
C PHE A 56 -0.65 5.41 -1.94
N VAL A 57 -1.68 6.18 -1.58
CA VAL A 57 -3.02 5.66 -1.34
C VAL A 57 -3.75 5.52 -2.68
N VAL A 58 -4.33 4.35 -2.93
CA VAL A 58 -5.11 4.04 -4.14
C VAL A 58 -6.62 4.11 -3.85
N TRP A 59 -7.03 3.70 -2.64
CA TRP A 59 -8.42 3.77 -2.22
C TRP A 59 -8.50 3.93 -0.70
N THR A 60 -9.52 4.61 -0.21
CA THR A 60 -9.77 4.79 1.23
C THR A 60 -11.03 4.10 1.73
N GLY A 61 -11.00 3.75 3.00
CA GLY A 61 -12.18 3.36 3.78
C GLY A 61 -12.46 4.38 4.88
N ARG A 62 -13.63 4.28 5.52
CA ARG A 62 -14.03 5.14 6.63
C ARG A 62 -14.56 4.33 7.80
N ASP A 63 -14.18 4.76 8.98
CA ASP A 63 -14.80 4.33 10.23
C ASP A 63 -15.56 5.50 10.85
N GLY A 64 -16.86 5.59 10.58
CA GLY A 64 -17.69 6.71 11.02
C GLY A 64 -17.58 7.95 10.12
N ALA A 65 -17.81 9.13 10.72
CA ALA A 65 -18.42 10.24 10.00
C ALA A 65 -17.58 10.87 8.87
N ASP A 66 -16.27 11.05 8.94
CA ASP A 66 -15.58 11.80 7.85
C ASP A 66 -14.09 11.46 7.64
N LEU A 67 -13.48 10.61 8.46
CA LEU A 67 -12.03 10.39 8.40
C LEU A 67 -11.70 9.21 7.48
N ALA A 68 -10.95 9.50 6.42
CA ALA A 68 -10.53 8.52 5.42
C ALA A 68 -9.18 7.91 5.80
N LEU A 69 -9.10 6.58 5.89
CA LEU A 69 -7.83 5.88 6.06
C LEU A 69 -7.55 5.00 4.84
N PRO A 70 -6.27 4.74 4.51
CA PRO A 70 -5.90 3.88 3.39
C PRO A 70 -6.52 2.49 3.51
N LEU A 71 -7.10 2.01 2.42
CA LEU A 71 -7.66 0.66 2.28
C LEU A 71 -6.93 -0.14 1.20
N VAL A 72 -6.52 0.57 0.14
CA VAL A 72 -5.64 0.05 -0.89
C VAL A 72 -4.44 0.98 -1.01
N VAL A 73 -3.24 0.42 -0.92
CA VAL A 73 -1.98 1.15 -0.98
C VAL A 73 -1.13 0.56 -2.09
N ALA A 74 -0.46 1.39 -2.86
CA ALA A 74 0.56 0.97 -3.81
C ALA A 74 1.91 1.59 -3.45
N ALA A 75 3.00 0.96 -3.89
CA ALA A 75 4.33 1.48 -3.69
C ALA A 75 5.28 1.04 -4.80
N HIS A 76 6.31 1.85 -5.03
CA HIS A 76 7.49 1.44 -5.77
C HIS A 76 8.60 1.07 -4.79
N HIS A 77 9.42 0.09 -5.16
CA HIS A 77 10.63 -0.20 -4.43
C HIS A 77 11.73 -0.64 -5.38
N GLU A 78 12.76 0.19 -5.51
CA GLU A 78 13.85 -0.01 -6.48
C GLU A 78 13.28 -0.19 -7.90
N LYS A 79 13.23 -1.42 -8.40
CA LYS A 79 12.69 -1.78 -9.72
C LYS A 79 11.33 -2.47 -9.65
N GLY A 80 10.90 -2.85 -8.46
CA GLY A 80 9.68 -3.60 -8.21
C GLY A 80 8.52 -2.72 -7.78
N LYS A 81 7.33 -3.30 -7.81
CA LYS A 81 6.09 -2.62 -7.45
C LYS A 81 5.25 -3.47 -6.51
N LEU A 82 4.47 -2.80 -5.68
CA LEU A 82 3.59 -3.45 -4.72
C LEU A 82 2.23 -2.80 -4.73
N ILE A 83 1.19 -3.60 -4.52
CA ILE A 83 -0.14 -3.12 -4.15
C ILE A 83 -0.69 -4.02 -3.04
N ALA A 84 -1.30 -3.41 -2.04
CA ALA A 84 -1.79 -4.08 -0.85
C ALA A 84 -3.24 -3.70 -0.54
N PHE A 85 -4.03 -4.68 -0.14
CA PHE A 85 -5.45 -4.55 0.20
C PHE A 85 -5.69 -4.88 1.67
N GLY A 86 -6.54 -4.10 2.32
CA GLY A 86 -6.88 -4.25 3.74
C GLY A 86 -7.86 -5.37 4.06
N HIS A 87 -8.07 -6.34 3.16
CA HIS A 87 -8.84 -7.55 3.46
C HIS A 87 -8.53 -8.67 2.44
N PRO A 88 -8.25 -9.92 2.86
CA PRO A 88 -7.95 -11.03 1.93
C PRO A 88 -9.12 -11.37 1.01
N GLY A 89 -10.35 -11.11 1.44
CA GLY A 89 -11.57 -11.34 0.64
C GLY A 89 -11.65 -10.55 -0.67
N TYR A 90 -10.81 -9.53 -0.90
CA TYR A 90 -10.72 -8.87 -2.21
C TYR A 90 -10.27 -9.81 -3.33
N PHE A 91 -9.53 -10.87 -3.00
CA PHE A 91 -9.11 -11.89 -3.97
C PHE A 91 -10.16 -13.00 -4.15
N GLY A 92 -11.24 -13.00 -3.38
CA GLY A 92 -12.30 -14.01 -3.43
C GLY A 92 -13.43 -13.67 -4.40
N ALA A 93 -14.16 -14.70 -4.84
CA ALA A 93 -15.24 -14.60 -5.83
C ALA A 93 -16.30 -13.53 -5.51
N ALA A 94 -16.70 -13.39 -4.23
CA ALA A 94 -17.73 -12.44 -3.82
C ALA A 94 -17.33 -10.99 -4.14
N ALA A 95 -16.15 -10.55 -3.72
CA ALA A 95 -15.68 -9.20 -4.00
C ALA A 95 -15.41 -9.01 -5.51
N LEU A 96 -14.86 -10.01 -6.20
CA LEU A 96 -14.59 -9.98 -7.64
C LEU A 96 -15.87 -9.84 -8.50
N ALA A 97 -17.03 -10.24 -7.98
CA ALA A 97 -18.33 -10.08 -8.64
C ALA A 97 -18.99 -8.72 -8.34
N GLU A 98 -18.49 -7.96 -7.36
CA GLU A 98 -19.05 -6.67 -6.96
C GLU A 98 -18.37 -5.51 -7.68
N HIS A 99 -19.20 -4.63 -8.25
CA HIS A 99 -18.78 -3.35 -8.84
C HIS A 99 -17.58 -3.50 -9.79
N ASP A 100 -16.56 -2.65 -9.64
CA ASP A 100 -15.36 -2.63 -10.47
C ASP A 100 -14.17 -3.31 -9.76
N THR A 101 -14.39 -4.10 -8.71
CA THR A 101 -13.31 -4.73 -7.93
C THR A 101 -12.37 -5.57 -8.80
N ALA A 102 -12.96 -6.40 -9.67
CA ALA A 102 -12.15 -7.20 -10.57
C ALA A 102 -11.49 -6.40 -11.70
N ARG A 103 -12.02 -5.22 -12.05
CA ARG A 103 -11.34 -4.28 -12.94
C ARG A 103 -10.12 -3.71 -12.22
N LEU A 104 -10.25 -3.28 -10.96
CA LEU A 104 -9.14 -2.80 -10.15
C LEU A 104 -8.02 -3.86 -10.03
N LEU A 105 -8.36 -5.13 -9.78
CA LEU A 105 -7.34 -6.19 -9.72
C LEU A 105 -6.71 -6.51 -11.08
N ALA A 106 -7.46 -6.42 -12.17
CA ALA A 106 -6.88 -6.55 -13.51
C ALA A 106 -5.93 -5.39 -13.83
N ASN A 107 -6.28 -4.16 -13.47
CA ASN A 107 -5.42 -2.98 -13.62
C ASN A 107 -4.16 -3.11 -12.78
N ALA A 108 -4.31 -3.53 -11.51
CA ALA A 108 -3.21 -3.83 -10.62
C ALA A 108 -2.27 -4.89 -11.21
N ALA A 109 -2.78 -6.02 -11.69
CA ALA A 109 -1.96 -7.06 -12.30
C ALA A 109 -1.21 -6.58 -13.55
N ARG A 110 -1.81 -5.71 -14.38
CA ARG A 110 -1.11 -5.08 -15.51
C ARG A 110 -0.04 -4.09 -15.06
N TRP A 111 -0.33 -3.29 -14.02
CA TRP A 111 0.59 -2.31 -13.47
C TRP A 111 1.81 -2.95 -12.80
N LEU A 112 1.60 -4.04 -12.06
CA LEU A 112 2.64 -4.91 -11.49
C LEU A 112 3.39 -5.71 -12.56
N GLY A 113 2.76 -5.90 -13.73
CA GLY A 113 3.29 -6.73 -14.82
C GLY A 113 4.64 -6.26 -15.33
N GLY A 114 5.48 -7.23 -15.67
CA GLY A 114 6.81 -7.01 -16.24
C GLY A 114 6.91 -7.51 -17.67
N ARG A 115 8.12 -7.83 -18.11
CA ARG A 115 8.40 -8.20 -19.51
C ARG A 115 7.73 -9.50 -19.95
N ARG A 116 7.41 -10.42 -19.02
CA ARG A 116 6.82 -11.73 -19.36
C ARG A 116 5.30 -11.72 -19.31
N GLY A 117 4.70 -10.76 -18.60
CA GLY A 117 3.28 -10.70 -18.30
C GLY A 117 2.78 -11.80 -17.37
N ARG A 118 3.66 -12.56 -16.70
CA ARG A 118 3.29 -13.77 -15.95
C ARG A 118 3.00 -13.49 -14.48
N VAL A 119 1.81 -13.89 -14.04
CA VAL A 119 1.29 -13.64 -12.69
C VAL A 119 1.08 -14.96 -11.95
N CYS A 120 1.77 -15.14 -10.83
CA CYS A 120 1.45 -16.21 -9.88
C CYS A 120 0.31 -15.73 -8.98
N CYS A 121 -0.71 -16.56 -8.79
CA CYS A 121 -1.76 -16.37 -7.80
C CYS A 121 -1.63 -17.49 -6.77
N TRP A 122 -0.86 -17.26 -5.70
CA TRP A 122 -0.57 -18.31 -4.72
C TRP A 122 -1.79 -18.55 -3.83
N ARG A 123 -2.42 -19.71 -4.01
CA ARG A 123 -3.67 -20.11 -3.33
C ARG A 123 -4.82 -19.10 -3.54
N GLN A 124 -4.90 -18.49 -4.72
CA GLN A 124 -5.97 -17.57 -5.11
C GLN A 124 -6.64 -18.04 -6.42
N PRO A 125 -7.38 -19.16 -6.41
CA PRO A 125 -7.95 -19.71 -7.64
C PRO A 125 -8.96 -18.78 -8.31
N GLU A 126 -9.82 -18.13 -7.54
CA GLU A 126 -10.84 -17.20 -8.06
C GLU A 126 -10.20 -15.97 -8.71
N LEU A 127 -9.13 -15.45 -8.11
CA LEU A 127 -8.36 -14.34 -8.69
C LEU A 127 -7.68 -14.76 -9.99
N ALA A 128 -7.02 -15.92 -10.02
CA ALA A 128 -6.34 -16.41 -11.22
C ALA A 128 -7.31 -16.58 -12.39
N GLU A 129 -8.47 -17.17 -12.14
CA GLU A 129 -9.54 -17.32 -13.14
C GLU A 129 -9.98 -15.95 -13.65
N ARG A 130 -10.23 -14.99 -12.74
CA ARG A 130 -10.71 -13.67 -13.14
C ARG A 130 -9.67 -12.85 -13.92
N LEU A 131 -8.40 -12.94 -13.55
CA LEU A 131 -7.30 -12.28 -14.28
C LEU A 131 -7.12 -12.91 -15.67
N THR A 132 -7.21 -14.25 -15.77
CA THR A 132 -7.18 -14.97 -17.05
C THR A 132 -8.32 -14.52 -17.97
N ALA A 133 -9.55 -14.41 -17.44
CA ALA A 133 -10.70 -13.88 -18.17
C ALA A 133 -10.51 -12.42 -18.63
N ALA A 134 -9.62 -11.65 -17.97
CA ALA A 134 -9.23 -10.31 -18.35
C ALA A 134 -8.02 -10.25 -19.32
N GLY A 135 -7.58 -11.40 -19.84
CA GLY A 135 -6.48 -11.53 -20.80
C GLY A 135 -5.08 -11.44 -20.19
N ILE A 136 -4.94 -11.71 -18.90
CA ILE A 136 -3.66 -11.71 -18.17
C ILE A 136 -3.18 -13.15 -18.01
N ASP A 137 -1.89 -13.42 -18.24
CA ASP A 137 -1.30 -14.74 -18.02
C ASP A 137 -1.13 -14.99 -16.51
N ALA A 138 -2.23 -15.37 -15.87
CA ALA A 138 -2.33 -15.63 -14.45
C ALA A 138 -2.55 -17.12 -14.17
N GLN A 139 -1.79 -17.66 -13.22
CA GLN A 139 -1.92 -19.06 -12.82
C GLN A 139 -2.13 -19.20 -11.32
N ASN A 140 -3.11 -20.01 -10.93
CA ASN A 140 -3.25 -20.43 -9.55
C ASN A 140 -2.15 -21.45 -9.20
N VAL A 141 -1.35 -21.14 -8.20
CA VAL A 141 -0.34 -22.07 -7.67
C VAL A 141 -0.78 -22.50 -6.26
N PRO A 142 -1.21 -23.75 -6.04
CA PRO A 142 -1.69 -24.19 -4.74
C PRO A 142 -0.57 -24.50 -3.75
N GLN A 143 0.58 -24.93 -4.28
CA GLN A 143 1.77 -25.29 -3.50
C GLN A 143 2.72 -24.11 -3.35
N ARG A 144 3.77 -24.27 -2.54
CA ARG A 144 4.74 -23.23 -2.17
C ARG A 144 5.99 -23.22 -3.07
N ASP A 145 6.02 -24.09 -4.08
CA ASP A 145 7.12 -24.26 -5.03
C ASP A 145 7.38 -23.02 -5.90
N TRP A 146 6.40 -22.12 -6.04
CA TRP A 146 6.58 -20.81 -6.68
C TRP A 146 7.75 -20.00 -6.09
N MET A 147 8.06 -20.15 -4.80
CA MET A 147 9.22 -19.48 -4.17
C MET A 147 10.55 -19.89 -4.82
N GLY A 148 10.66 -21.16 -5.24
CA GLY A 148 11.80 -21.65 -6.01
C GLY A 148 11.85 -21.14 -7.45
N ALA A 149 10.73 -20.62 -7.95
CA ALA A 149 10.54 -20.21 -9.34
C ALA A 149 10.21 -18.72 -9.50
N LEU A 150 10.53 -17.87 -8.52
CA LEU A 150 10.23 -16.42 -8.53
C LEU A 150 10.62 -15.73 -9.84
N ASP A 151 11.80 -16.04 -10.39
CA ASP A 151 12.30 -15.44 -11.65
C ASP A 151 11.52 -15.86 -12.90
N SER A 152 10.58 -16.81 -12.76
CA SER A 152 9.61 -17.13 -13.80
C SER A 152 8.46 -16.12 -13.84
N TYR A 153 8.15 -15.45 -12.74
CA TYR A 153 7.02 -14.54 -12.64
C TYR A 153 7.49 -13.09 -12.77
N ASP A 154 6.59 -12.21 -13.17
CA ASP A 154 6.78 -10.77 -12.97
C ASP A 154 6.04 -10.31 -11.71
N ALA A 155 4.89 -10.93 -11.40
CA ALA A 155 4.11 -10.60 -10.22
C ALA A 155 3.64 -11.84 -9.46
N VAL A 156 3.52 -11.73 -8.14
CA VAL A 156 2.86 -12.74 -7.28
C VAL A 156 1.75 -12.09 -6.46
N PHE A 157 0.54 -12.63 -6.56
CA PHE A 157 -0.57 -12.32 -5.67
C PHE A 157 -0.65 -13.33 -4.53
N LEU A 158 -0.69 -12.86 -3.29
CA LEU A 158 -0.70 -13.71 -2.11
C LEU A 158 -1.30 -13.04 -0.87
N LYS A 159 -1.63 -13.87 0.13
CA LYS A 159 -1.85 -13.45 1.51
C LYS A 159 -0.52 -13.49 2.26
N PRO A 160 0.06 -12.35 2.69
CA PRO A 160 1.39 -12.33 3.27
C PRO A 160 1.48 -13.01 4.63
N SER A 161 0.41 -13.11 5.43
CA SER A 161 0.43 -13.80 6.74
C SER A 161 0.86 -15.26 6.67
N ASP A 162 0.82 -15.87 5.49
CA ASP A 162 1.15 -17.27 5.26
C ASP A 162 2.66 -17.47 5.03
N LEU A 163 3.44 -16.39 4.94
CA LEU A 163 4.89 -16.42 4.76
C LEU A 163 5.62 -16.60 6.09
N ASP A 164 6.79 -17.23 6.04
CA ASP A 164 7.80 -17.14 7.11
C ASP A 164 8.81 -15.98 6.89
N VAL A 165 9.71 -15.80 7.85
CA VAL A 165 10.68 -14.70 7.84
C VAL A 165 11.70 -14.84 6.69
N GLU A 166 12.15 -16.06 6.38
CA GLU A 166 13.10 -16.29 5.29
C GLU A 166 12.45 -16.00 3.94
N GLU A 167 11.17 -16.36 3.79
CA GLU A 167 10.36 -16.06 2.62
C GLU A 167 10.11 -14.56 2.43
N VAL A 168 9.86 -13.83 3.52
CA VAL A 168 9.73 -12.36 3.49
C VAL A 168 11.01 -11.71 2.95
N GLU A 169 12.17 -12.11 3.46
CA GLU A 169 13.45 -11.54 2.99
C GLU A 169 13.74 -11.92 1.53
N ARG A 170 13.48 -13.17 1.15
CA ARG A 170 13.62 -13.60 -0.24
C ARG A 170 12.72 -12.82 -1.20
N LEU A 171 11.48 -12.53 -0.80
CA LEU A 171 10.58 -11.68 -1.59
C LEU A 171 11.09 -10.25 -1.68
N ARG A 172 11.58 -9.68 -0.58
CA ARG A 172 12.17 -8.33 -0.58
C ARG A 172 13.32 -8.22 -1.58
N GLU A 173 14.23 -9.18 -1.58
CA GLU A 173 15.34 -9.22 -2.54
C GLU A 173 14.85 -9.35 -3.99
N TRP A 174 13.83 -10.18 -4.23
CA TRP A 174 13.26 -10.37 -5.56
C TRP A 174 12.55 -9.10 -6.06
N ILE A 175 11.82 -8.41 -5.18
CA ILE A 175 11.17 -7.13 -5.47
C ILE A 175 12.22 -6.07 -5.84
N ALA A 176 13.31 -5.97 -5.07
CA ALA A 176 14.39 -5.03 -5.36
C ALA A 176 15.01 -5.25 -6.76
N ARG A 177 14.98 -6.49 -7.27
CA ARG A 177 15.46 -6.85 -8.63
C ARG A 177 14.41 -6.66 -9.74
N GLY A 178 13.18 -6.26 -9.41
CA GLY A 178 12.11 -5.99 -10.37
C GLY A 178 10.91 -6.93 -10.30
N GLY A 179 10.87 -7.85 -9.34
CA GLY A 179 9.66 -8.59 -9.01
C GLY A 179 8.59 -7.67 -8.42
N SER A 180 7.33 -8.05 -8.59
CA SER A 180 6.21 -7.27 -8.06
C SER A 180 5.25 -8.15 -7.26
N VAL A 181 4.51 -7.56 -6.32
CA VAL A 181 3.57 -8.31 -5.47
C VAL A 181 2.22 -7.63 -5.32
N GLY A 182 1.16 -8.43 -5.36
CA GLY A 182 -0.19 -8.05 -4.97
C GLY A 182 -0.56 -8.73 -3.66
N LEU A 183 -0.80 -7.95 -2.61
CA LEU A 183 -0.96 -8.48 -1.26
C LEU A 183 -2.39 -8.21 -0.77
N ALA A 184 -2.99 -9.16 -0.07
CA ALA A 184 -4.25 -8.90 0.64
C ALA A 184 -4.24 -9.59 1.99
N ASP A 185 -4.36 -8.79 3.06
CA ASP A 185 -4.40 -9.29 4.44
C ASP A 185 -5.24 -8.37 5.33
N LEU A 186 -5.37 -8.72 6.60
CA LEU A 186 -6.24 -8.05 7.55
C LEU A 186 -5.54 -7.88 8.90
N GLY A 187 -5.10 -6.66 9.21
CA GLY A 187 -4.34 -6.36 10.44
C GLY A 187 -5.07 -6.79 11.71
N TRP A 188 -6.27 -6.23 11.94
CA TRP A 188 -7.08 -6.55 13.13
C TRP A 188 -7.42 -8.05 13.23
N GLY A 189 -7.73 -8.69 12.09
CA GLY A 189 -8.08 -10.11 12.05
C GLY A 189 -6.89 -11.00 12.38
N TRP A 190 -5.69 -10.64 11.90
CA TRP A 190 -4.46 -11.33 12.24
C TRP A 190 -4.13 -11.21 13.73
N GLN A 191 -4.31 -10.02 14.34
CA GLN A 191 -4.08 -9.83 15.77
C GLN A 191 -4.99 -10.69 16.65
N GLN A 192 -6.26 -10.87 16.26
CA GLN A 192 -7.19 -11.76 16.97
C GLN A 192 -6.69 -13.21 17.00
N LEU A 193 -6.07 -13.67 15.91
CA LEU A 193 -5.50 -15.01 15.82
C LEU A 193 -4.11 -15.13 16.46
N ASN A 194 -3.46 -14.00 16.78
CA ASN A 194 -2.09 -13.93 17.29
C ASN A 194 -1.97 -13.02 18.53
N PRO A 195 -2.67 -13.32 19.64
CA PRO A 195 -2.81 -12.39 20.79
C PRO A 195 -1.52 -12.11 21.58
N ARG A 196 -0.44 -12.84 21.29
CA ARG A 196 0.88 -12.66 21.94
C ARG A 196 1.92 -12.05 21.01
N ARG A 197 1.50 -11.59 19.83
CA ARG A 197 2.35 -11.04 18.79
C ARG A 197 1.99 -9.58 18.55
N VAL A 198 2.96 -8.80 18.11
CA VAL A 198 2.80 -7.37 17.80
C VAL A 198 2.66 -7.23 16.29
N LEU A 199 1.56 -6.60 15.82
CA LEU A 199 1.29 -6.46 14.39
C LEU A 199 2.44 -5.78 13.63
N ALA A 200 3.09 -4.78 14.24
CA ALA A 200 4.22 -4.07 13.64
C ALA A 200 5.50 -4.91 13.54
N GLU A 201 5.69 -5.91 14.40
CA GLU A 201 6.97 -6.64 14.56
C GLU A 201 6.90 -8.10 14.07
N ASP A 202 5.72 -8.69 14.08
CA ASP A 202 5.56 -10.13 13.85
C ASP A 202 4.71 -10.46 12.62
N HIS A 203 3.93 -9.52 12.09
CA HIS A 203 3.12 -9.77 10.89
C HIS A 203 4.02 -9.84 9.65
N PRO A 204 4.07 -10.97 8.92
CA PRO A 204 4.99 -11.12 7.79
C PRO A 204 4.79 -10.05 6.70
N GLY A 205 3.54 -9.61 6.47
CA GLY A 205 3.26 -8.51 5.56
C GLY A 205 3.82 -7.17 6.01
N ASN A 206 3.83 -6.90 7.33
CA ASN A 206 4.41 -5.66 7.85
C ASN A 206 5.93 -5.72 7.89
N LEU A 207 6.51 -6.88 8.18
CA LEU A 207 7.95 -7.10 8.01
C LEU A 207 8.36 -6.84 6.56
N LEU A 208 7.61 -7.34 5.58
CA LEU A 208 7.85 -7.08 4.17
C LEU A 208 7.70 -5.59 3.82
N CYS A 209 6.61 -4.94 4.24
CA CYS A 209 6.21 -3.63 3.69
C CYS A 209 6.69 -2.43 4.50
N ALA A 210 7.03 -2.55 5.79
CA ALA A 210 7.45 -1.41 6.60
C ALA A 210 8.69 -0.69 6.02
N PRO A 211 9.75 -1.39 5.56
CA PRO A 211 10.88 -0.73 4.89
C PRO A 211 10.50 -0.07 3.56
N LEU A 212 9.34 -0.43 2.99
CA LEU A 212 8.80 0.05 1.73
C LEU A 212 7.82 1.22 1.92
N GLY A 213 7.61 1.66 3.17
CA GLY A 213 6.84 2.85 3.48
C GLY A 213 5.34 2.62 3.66
N PHE A 214 4.89 1.40 3.91
CA PHE A 214 3.51 1.17 4.34
C PHE A 214 3.36 -0.12 5.16
N VAL A 215 2.30 -0.17 5.97
CA VAL A 215 1.98 -1.32 6.84
C VAL A 215 0.48 -1.51 6.96
N TRP A 216 0.02 -2.73 7.23
CA TRP A 216 -1.33 -2.95 7.76
C TRP A 216 -1.42 -2.41 9.18
N SER A 217 -2.54 -1.76 9.48
CA SER A 217 -2.84 -1.20 10.79
C SER A 217 -4.01 -1.94 11.44
N ASP A 218 -4.20 -1.68 12.73
CA ASP A 218 -5.39 -2.10 13.46
C ASP A 218 -6.58 -1.16 13.15
N GLY A 219 -7.78 -1.59 13.51
CA GLY A 219 -9.03 -0.91 13.24
C GLY A 219 -9.77 -1.50 12.04
N SER A 220 -10.98 -1.02 11.80
CA SER A 220 -11.89 -1.60 10.81
C SER A 220 -12.75 -0.54 10.15
N PHE A 221 -13.19 -0.81 8.93
CA PHE A 221 -14.09 0.06 8.19
C PHE A 221 -15.53 -0.40 8.29
N ASN A 222 -16.38 0.46 8.86
CA ASN A 222 -17.82 0.32 8.78
C ASN A 222 -18.33 0.56 7.35
N SER A 223 -17.68 1.46 6.61
CA SER A 223 -17.97 1.75 5.21
C SER A 223 -16.70 1.90 4.39
N ILE A 224 -16.76 1.51 3.13
CA ILE A 224 -15.75 1.91 2.13
C ILE A 224 -16.33 3.07 1.32
N ASP A 225 -15.46 3.93 0.80
CA ASP A 225 -15.94 5.04 -0.01
C ASP A 225 -16.71 4.54 -1.23
N PRO A 226 -17.89 5.11 -1.50
CA PRO A 226 -18.78 4.61 -2.53
C PRO A 226 -18.35 5.01 -3.94
N VAL A 227 -17.35 5.87 -4.08
CA VAL A 227 -16.82 6.34 -5.37
C VAL A 227 -15.31 6.55 -5.28
N ALA A 228 -14.63 6.47 -6.43
CA ALA A 228 -13.23 6.84 -6.56
C ALA A 228 -13.03 8.28 -6.05
N GLN A 229 -12.03 8.44 -5.17
CA GLN A 229 -11.69 9.71 -4.57
C GLN A 229 -10.77 10.51 -5.50
N ASP A 230 -10.83 11.84 -5.41
CA ASP A 230 -9.87 12.68 -6.11
C ASP A 230 -8.45 12.54 -5.55
N ARG A 231 -7.46 12.98 -6.32
CA ARG A 231 -6.03 12.89 -5.96
C ARG A 231 -5.69 13.61 -4.65
N GLY A 232 -6.38 14.71 -4.36
CA GLY A 232 -6.18 15.47 -3.12
C GLY A 232 -6.65 14.70 -1.89
N ALA A 233 -7.82 14.07 -1.97
CA ALA A 233 -8.37 13.22 -0.93
C ALA A 233 -7.48 11.99 -0.66
N LEU A 234 -7.01 11.31 -1.72
CA LEU A 234 -6.06 10.19 -1.59
C LEU A 234 -4.74 10.63 -0.93
N SER A 235 -4.20 11.77 -1.38
CA SER A 235 -3.00 12.37 -0.80
C SER A 235 -3.16 12.73 0.67
N ALA A 236 -4.33 13.24 1.07
CA ALA A 236 -4.64 13.60 2.47
C ALA A 236 -4.79 12.38 3.41
N ALA A 237 -4.99 11.17 2.87
CA ALA A 237 -5.03 9.93 3.63
C ALA A 237 -3.63 9.31 3.86
N SER A 238 -2.56 9.89 3.32
CA SER A 238 -1.18 9.42 3.52
C SER A 238 -0.54 10.07 4.75
N ALA A 239 0.02 9.25 5.65
CA ALA A 239 0.72 9.76 6.84
C ALA A 239 2.05 10.43 6.47
N ALA A 240 2.73 9.95 5.43
CA ALA A 240 3.91 10.60 4.87
C ALA A 240 3.60 12.02 4.39
N ASN A 241 2.49 12.20 3.66
CA ASN A 241 2.05 13.52 3.20
C ASN A 241 1.54 14.40 4.34
N ALA A 242 0.84 13.81 5.32
CA ALA A 242 0.42 14.49 6.54
C ALA A 242 1.62 15.04 7.33
N LEU A 243 2.67 14.23 7.52
CA LEU A 243 3.91 14.63 8.18
C LEU A 243 4.63 15.75 7.41
N LYS A 244 4.69 15.65 6.08
CA LYS A 244 5.25 16.71 5.22
C LYS A 244 4.49 18.03 5.41
N ARG A 245 3.15 18.01 5.31
CA ARG A 245 2.29 19.19 5.52
C ARG A 245 2.48 19.78 6.93
N LEU A 246 2.60 18.92 7.94
CA LEU A 246 2.82 19.33 9.33
C LEU A 246 4.14 20.10 9.49
N ARG A 247 5.22 19.62 8.85
CA ARG A 247 6.53 20.28 8.88
C ARG A 247 6.56 21.57 8.08
N GLU A 248 5.88 21.63 6.94
CA GLU A 248 5.77 22.83 6.09
C GLU A 248 4.91 23.93 6.73
N GLY A 249 3.88 23.57 7.49
CA GLY A 249 3.00 24.50 8.20
C GLY A 249 3.63 25.17 9.44
N GLY A 250 4.80 24.70 9.89
CA GLY A 250 5.44 25.19 11.12
C GLY A 250 4.73 24.76 12.40
N ARG A 251 5.09 25.37 13.54
CA ARG A 251 4.48 25.12 14.86
C ARG A 251 3.33 26.09 15.18
N ASP A 252 2.68 26.64 14.15
CA ASP A 252 1.58 27.60 14.33
C ASP A 252 0.43 26.92 15.09
N PRO A 253 -0.08 27.47 16.20
CA PRO A 253 -1.16 26.90 17.02
C PRO A 253 -2.53 26.81 16.31
N ALA A 254 -2.61 27.00 14.99
CA ALA A 254 -3.81 26.73 14.23
C ALA A 254 -4.30 25.28 14.48
N PRO A 255 -5.63 25.05 14.57
CA PRO A 255 -6.15 23.71 14.78
C PRO A 255 -5.63 22.76 13.69
N LEU A 256 -4.99 21.67 14.12
CA LEU A 256 -4.64 20.57 13.25
C LEU A 256 -5.90 20.06 12.53
N ASP A 257 -5.82 19.96 11.21
CA ASP A 257 -6.83 19.31 10.36
C ASP A 257 -7.15 17.91 10.94
N ALA A 258 -8.43 17.63 11.19
CA ALA A 258 -8.87 16.38 11.80
C ALA A 258 -8.44 15.15 10.98
N GLN A 259 -8.41 15.27 9.65
CA GLN A 259 -7.93 14.23 8.74
C GLN A 259 -6.43 13.97 8.96
N LEU A 260 -5.63 15.04 9.08
CA LEU A 260 -4.19 14.96 9.35
C LEU A 260 -3.93 14.24 10.68
N GLY A 261 -4.62 14.65 11.75
CA GLY A 261 -4.48 14.04 13.07
C GLY A 261 -4.87 12.56 13.09
N ALA A 262 -5.97 12.20 12.41
CA ALA A 262 -6.45 10.82 12.35
C ALA A 262 -5.46 9.88 11.65
N VAL A 263 -4.92 10.31 10.50
CA VAL A 263 -3.98 9.52 9.71
C VAL A 263 -2.65 9.35 10.45
N LEU A 264 -2.10 10.42 11.05
CA LEU A 264 -0.88 10.32 11.86
C LEU A 264 -1.09 9.42 13.07
N ALA A 265 -2.21 9.57 13.79
CA ALA A 265 -2.51 8.74 14.95
C ALA A 265 -2.67 7.25 14.57
N SER A 266 -3.31 6.95 13.44
CA SER A 266 -3.41 5.58 12.92
C SER A 266 -2.04 5.02 12.55
N ALA A 267 -1.19 5.81 11.88
CA ALA A 267 0.13 5.38 11.45
C ALA A 267 1.10 5.17 12.62
N VAL A 268 1.12 6.06 13.63
CA VAL A 268 1.94 5.92 14.85
C VAL A 268 1.63 4.62 15.60
N ARG A 269 0.36 4.17 15.61
CA ARG A 269 -0.01 2.89 16.21
C ARG A 269 0.36 1.67 15.36
N ALA A 270 0.62 1.86 14.07
CA ALA A 270 0.84 0.78 13.12
C ALA A 270 2.32 0.45 12.90
N VAL A 271 3.21 1.44 13.07
CA VAL A 271 4.65 1.28 12.84
C VAL A 271 5.38 0.70 14.04
N PRO A 272 6.55 0.07 13.85
CA PRO A 272 7.43 -0.33 14.94
C PRO A 272 7.86 0.87 15.80
N ALA A 273 8.13 0.65 17.09
CA ALA A 273 8.56 1.71 18.01
C ALA A 273 9.90 2.39 17.62
N HIS A 274 10.65 1.78 16.71
CA HIS A 274 11.93 2.28 16.19
C HIS A 274 11.81 2.76 14.73
N ASP A 275 10.60 3.05 14.25
CA ASP A 275 10.39 3.55 12.88
C ASP A 275 10.94 4.97 12.71
N ALA A 276 12.12 5.06 12.09
CA ALA A 276 12.80 6.32 11.79
C ALA A 276 12.14 7.15 10.68
N ARG A 277 11.17 6.60 9.93
CA ARG A 277 10.54 7.31 8.80
C ARG A 277 9.42 8.22 9.26
N LEU A 278 8.66 7.79 10.25
CA LEU A 278 7.51 8.50 10.79
C LEU A 278 7.77 9.05 12.20
N LEU A 279 8.33 8.24 13.11
CA LEU A 279 8.41 8.62 14.52
C LEU A 279 9.49 9.68 14.75
N GLU A 280 10.71 9.48 14.26
CA GLU A 280 11.80 10.46 14.43
C GLU A 280 11.42 11.86 13.91
N PRO A 281 10.91 12.04 12.67
CA PRO A 281 10.56 13.38 12.20
C PRO A 281 9.34 13.99 12.91
N LEU A 282 8.46 13.17 13.48
CA LEU A 282 7.32 13.63 14.27
C LEU A 282 7.80 14.10 15.66
N GLU A 283 8.73 13.38 16.29
CA GLU A 283 9.36 13.76 17.55
C GLU A 283 10.17 15.05 17.42
N GLU A 284 10.91 15.24 16.31
CA GLU A 284 11.61 16.50 16.01
C GLU A 284 10.65 17.70 15.88
N TRP A 285 9.42 17.44 15.41
CA TRP A 285 8.42 18.48 15.24
C TRP A 285 7.76 18.91 16.56
N LEU A 286 7.56 17.98 17.50
CA LEU A 286 7.01 18.24 18.85
C LEU A 286 7.91 19.19 19.67
#